data_AF-J9EG96-F1
#
_entry.id   AF-J9EG96-F1
#
_cell.length_a   1.000
_cell.length_b   1.000
_cell.length_c   1.000
_cell.angle_alpha   90.00
_cell.angle_beta   90.00
_cell.angle_gamma   90.00
#
_symmetry.space_group_name_H-M   'P 1'
#
loop_
_entity.id
_entity.type
_entity.pdbx_description
1 polymer ?
#
loop_
_entity_poly.entity_id
_entity_poly.type
_entity_poly.pdbx_seq_one_letter_code
_entity_poly.pdbx_strand_id
1 'polypeptide(L)'
;MEQASKALKAYKNRKKARQKAREEEACYVEYRKAEILAKFKPKVGALRIADEAVFPKRRKGSMGFGERKAHYLSIRPKPCYATWLGRRRNIIEAKFVIS
;
A
#
# COMPACT_ATOMS: atom_id res chain seq x y z
N MET A 1 63.83 -4.92 -11.22
CA MET A 1 62.68 -5.86 -11.20
C MET A 1 62.10 -6.09 -9.80
N GLU A 2 62.89 -6.13 -8.72
CA GLU A 2 62.37 -6.38 -7.34
C GLU A 2 61.44 -5.30 -6.77
N GLN A 3 61.68 -4.02 -7.03
CA GLN A 3 60.85 -2.95 -6.46
C GLN A 3 59.42 -2.96 -7.03
N ALA A 4 59.28 -3.27 -8.32
CA ALA A 4 57.98 -3.43 -8.96
C ALA A 4 57.17 -4.60 -8.38
N SER A 5 57.82 -5.73 -8.07
CA SER A 5 57.16 -6.88 -7.45
C SER A 5 56.76 -6.61 -6.00
N LYS A 6 57.59 -5.88 -5.24
CA LYS A 6 57.28 -5.40 -3.89
C LYS A 6 56.08 -4.42 -3.90
N ALA A 7 56.04 -3.47 -4.82
CA ALA A 7 54.93 -2.55 -4.98
C ALA A 7 53.61 -3.26 -5.34
N LEU A 8 53.67 -4.24 -6.24
CA LEU A 8 52.50 -5.04 -6.64
C LEU A 8 51.95 -5.86 -5.46
N LYS A 9 52.83 -6.44 -4.63
CA LYS A 9 52.44 -7.16 -3.41
C LYS A 9 51.76 -6.22 -2.40
N ALA A 10 52.34 -5.04 -2.16
CA ALA A 10 51.76 -4.04 -1.26
C ALA A 10 50.35 -3.59 -1.73
N TYR A 11 50.17 -3.36 -3.03
CA TYR A 11 48.88 -3.01 -3.61
C TYR A 11 47.82 -4.13 -3.41
N LYS A 12 48.19 -5.38 -3.68
CA LYS A 12 47.31 -6.55 -3.48
C LYS A 12 46.92 -6.70 -2.01
N ASN A 13 47.86 -6.51 -1.08
CA ASN A 13 47.60 -6.59 0.35
C ASN A 13 46.63 -5.49 0.81
N ARG A 14 46.81 -4.25 0.32
CA ARG A 14 45.88 -3.15 0.60
C ARG A 14 44.48 -3.41 0.07
N LYS A 15 44.35 -4.01 -1.12
CA LYS A 15 43.05 -4.39 -1.69
C LYS A 15 42.36 -5.47 -0.86
N LYS A 16 43.09 -6.51 -0.44
CA LYS A 16 42.58 -7.56 0.44
C LYS A 16 42.13 -7.01 1.81
N ALA A 17 42.93 -6.13 2.41
CA ALA A 17 42.59 -5.49 3.69
C ALA A 17 41.28 -4.68 3.59
N ARG A 18 41.09 -3.95 2.47
CA ARG A 18 39.83 -3.22 2.22
C ARG A 18 38.63 -4.14 2.02
N GLN A 19 38.80 -5.27 1.34
CA GLN A 19 37.73 -6.26 1.19
C GLN A 19 37.34 -6.86 2.53
N LYS A 20 38.33 -7.27 3.32
CA LYS A 20 38.13 -7.81 4.67
C LYS A 20 37.37 -6.83 5.58
N ALA A 21 37.74 -5.54 5.56
CA ALA A 21 37.04 -4.52 6.33
C ALA A 21 35.56 -4.37 5.92
N ARG A 22 35.26 -4.44 4.62
CA ARG A 22 33.86 -4.40 4.12
C ARG A 22 33.07 -5.64 4.53
N GLU A 23 33.70 -6.81 4.52
CA GLU A 23 33.08 -8.07 4.96
C GLU A 23 32.78 -8.03 6.46
N GLU A 24 33.70 -7.50 7.27
CA GLU A 24 33.50 -7.32 8.72
C GLU A 24 32.37 -6.33 9.03
N GLU A 25 32.29 -5.21 8.31
CA GLU A 25 31.17 -4.26 8.43
C GLU A 25 29.83 -4.89 8.02
N ALA A 26 29.79 -5.66 6.93
CA ALA A 26 28.59 -6.35 6.49
C ALA A 26 28.12 -7.38 7.54
N CYS A 27 29.04 -8.17 8.09
CA CYS A 27 28.77 -9.10 9.18
C CYS A 27 28.22 -8.39 10.43
N TYR A 28 28.79 -7.23 10.79
CA TYR A 28 28.32 -6.45 11.94
C TYR A 28 26.90 -5.90 11.73
N VAL A 29 26.56 -5.45 10.51
CA VAL A 29 25.22 -4.98 10.17
C VAL A 29 24.20 -6.10 10.30
N GLU A 30 24.49 -7.29 9.79
CA GLU A 30 23.59 -8.45 9.91
C GLU A 30 23.43 -8.89 11.36
N TYR A 31 24.52 -8.91 12.14
CA TYR A 31 24.46 -9.16 13.59
C TYR A 31 23.56 -8.15 14.30
N ARG A 32 23.71 -6.85 14.01
CA ARG A 32 22.87 -5.78 14.60
C ARG A 32 21.40 -5.91 14.20
N LYS A 33 21.10 -6.27 12.95
CA LYS A 33 19.72 -6.56 12.51
C LYS A 33 19.13 -7.71 13.32
N ALA A 34 19.86 -8.81 13.47
CA ALA A 34 19.41 -9.96 14.25
C ALA A 34 19.20 -9.61 15.73
N GLU A 35 20.10 -8.83 16.34
CA GLU A 35 19.99 -8.35 17.71
C GLU A 35 18.73 -7.48 17.91
N ILE A 36 18.48 -6.54 16.99
CA ILE A 36 17.29 -5.68 17.02
C ILE A 36 16.02 -6.51 16.87
N LEU A 37 15.99 -7.47 15.94
CA LEU A 37 14.83 -8.35 15.75
C LEU A 37 14.56 -9.24 16.96
N ALA A 38 15.62 -9.73 17.63
CA ALA A 38 15.50 -10.52 18.85
C ALA A 38 14.96 -9.69 20.03
N LYS A 39 15.46 -8.45 20.18
CA LYS A 39 15.05 -7.52 21.24
C LYS A 39 13.63 -6.99 21.02
N PHE A 40 13.31 -6.61 19.79
CA PHE A 40 12.03 -6.05 19.39
C PHE A 40 11.30 -7.05 18.51
N LYS A 41 10.78 -8.13 19.12
CA LYS A 41 9.89 -9.07 18.41
C LYS A 41 8.66 -8.28 17.94
N PRO A 42 8.48 -8.02 16.64
CA PRO A 42 7.37 -7.19 16.17
C PRO A 42 6.05 -7.89 16.52
N LYS A 43 5.27 -7.28 17.43
CA LYS A 43 3.96 -7.81 17.89
C LYS A 43 2.85 -7.68 16.84
N VAL A 44 3.06 -6.86 15.80
CA VAL A 44 2.03 -6.58 14.79
C VAL A 44 1.93 -7.71 13.77
N GLY A 45 0.73 -8.28 13.65
CA GLY A 45 0.43 -9.48 12.85
C GLY A 45 0.68 -9.39 11.34
N ALA A 46 1.12 -8.24 10.83
CA ALA A 46 1.46 -8.06 9.40
C ALA A 46 2.67 -8.90 8.96
N LEU A 47 3.62 -9.19 9.86
CA LEU A 47 4.79 -10.02 9.57
C LEU A 47 4.58 -11.52 9.86
N ARG A 48 3.43 -11.92 10.41
CA ARG A 48 3.06 -13.34 10.56
C ARG A 48 2.57 -13.96 9.26
N ILE A 49 2.30 -13.15 8.25
CA ILE A 49 1.78 -13.59 6.95
C ILE A 49 2.99 -13.84 6.04
N ALA A 50 3.82 -14.81 6.43
CA ALA A 50 4.89 -15.32 5.56
C ALA A 50 4.35 -16.38 4.58
N ASP A 51 3.21 -16.99 4.91
CA ASP A 51 2.60 -18.05 4.12
C ASP A 51 1.15 -17.69 3.83
N GLU A 52 0.77 -17.83 2.56
CA GLU A 52 -0.55 -17.58 1.98
C GLU A 52 -0.92 -16.11 1.73
N ALA A 53 -1.02 -15.81 0.43
CA ALA A 53 -1.61 -14.62 -0.16
C ALA A 53 -3.11 -14.52 0.13
N VAL A 54 -3.50 -14.53 1.42
CA VAL A 54 -4.87 -14.33 1.84
C VAL A 54 -5.11 -12.82 1.84
N PHE A 55 -5.58 -12.30 0.70
CA PHE A 55 -6.20 -10.99 0.65
C PHE A 55 -7.15 -10.84 1.85
N PRO A 56 -7.12 -9.71 2.58
CA PRO A 56 -8.01 -9.50 3.72
C PRO A 56 -9.44 -9.80 3.29
N LYS A 57 -10.05 -10.85 3.85
CA LYS A 57 -11.43 -11.22 3.52
C LYS A 57 -12.31 -10.01 3.82
N ARG A 58 -12.98 -9.48 2.79
CA ARG A 58 -13.95 -8.38 2.96
C ARG A 58 -14.95 -8.80 4.04
N ARG A 59 -15.10 -7.96 5.07
CA ARG A 59 -16.10 -8.18 6.12
C ARG A 59 -17.49 -8.21 5.48
N LYS A 60 -18.15 -9.38 5.50
CA LYS A 60 -19.56 -9.54 5.13
C LYS A 60 -20.42 -9.05 6.31
N GLY A 61 -20.48 -7.74 6.51
CA GLY A 61 -21.40 -7.10 7.45
C GLY A 61 -22.38 -6.21 6.71
N SER A 62 -23.57 -6.01 7.26
CA SER A 62 -24.52 -5.01 6.75
C SER A 62 -23.85 -3.63 6.80
N MET A 63 -23.71 -2.98 5.65
CA MET A 63 -23.15 -1.63 5.59
C MET A 63 -24.22 -0.66 6.07
N GLY A 64 -24.38 -0.47 7.38
CA GLY A 64 -25.48 0.34 7.93
C GLY A 64 -25.56 1.77 7.37
N PHE A 65 -24.43 2.38 6.97
CA PHE A 65 -24.45 3.65 6.24
C PHE A 65 -24.88 3.49 4.77
N GLY A 66 -24.35 2.47 4.07
CA GLY A 66 -24.66 2.19 2.68
C GLY A 66 -26.12 1.80 2.45
N GLU A 67 -26.66 0.96 3.34
CA GLU A 67 -28.07 0.52 3.32
C GLU A 67 -29.02 1.69 3.57
N ARG A 68 -28.74 2.54 4.57
CA ARG A 68 -29.52 3.76 4.81
C ARG A 68 -29.47 4.70 3.63
N LYS A 69 -28.28 4.93 3.04
CA LYS A 69 -28.13 5.77 1.85
C LYS A 69 -28.91 5.20 0.65
N ALA A 70 -28.82 3.89 0.41
CA ALA A 70 -29.54 3.22 -0.68
C ALA A 70 -31.06 3.33 -0.50
N HIS A 71 -31.56 3.16 0.74
CA HIS A 71 -32.97 3.35 1.08
C HIS A 71 -33.44 4.77 0.73
N TYR A 72 -32.73 5.82 1.17
CA TYR A 72 -33.10 7.20 0.82
C TYR A 72 -33.04 7.50 -0.67
N LEU A 73 -32.10 6.88 -1.40
CA LEU A 73 -32.03 7.00 -2.86
C LEU A 73 -33.19 6.29 -3.57
N SER A 74 -33.68 5.18 -3.02
CA SER A 74 -34.82 4.42 -3.58
C SER A 74 -36.17 5.15 -3.42
N ILE A 75 -36.32 5.96 -2.38
CA ILE A 75 -37.54 6.75 -2.11
C ILE A 75 -37.50 8.10 -2.82
N ARG A 76 -36.40 8.43 -3.49
CA ARG A 76 -36.24 9.73 -4.13
C ARG A 76 -37.32 9.93 -5.20
N PRO A 77 -37.98 11.11 -5.26
CA PRO A 77 -38.89 11.42 -6.34
C PRO A 77 -38.17 11.32 -7.68
N LYS A 78 -38.88 10.86 -8.72
CA LYS A 78 -38.32 10.75 -10.07
C LYS A 78 -37.64 12.07 -10.46
N PRO A 79 -36.51 12.03 -11.18
CA PRO A 79 -35.76 13.22 -11.55
C PRO A 79 -36.57 14.21 -12.38
N CYS A 80 -37.70 13.80 -12.96
CA CYS A 80 -38.66 14.68 -13.61
C CYS A 80 -39.33 15.69 -12.66
N TYR A 81 -39.46 15.38 -11.36
CA TYR A 81 -40.08 16.26 -10.34
C TYR A 81 -39.07 17.06 -9.52
N ALA A 82 -37.77 16.83 -9.74
CA ALA A 82 -36.74 17.57 -9.04
C ALA A 82 -36.73 19.06 -9.44
N THR A 83 -36.90 19.95 -8.48
CA THR A 83 -36.82 21.41 -8.69
C THR A 83 -35.58 21.96 -8.00
N TRP A 84 -34.47 22.05 -8.74
CA TRP A 84 -33.27 22.78 -8.31
C TRP A 84 -33.05 24.01 -9.18
N LEU A 85 -32.50 25.07 -8.57
CA LEU A 85 -32.12 26.32 -9.26
C LEU A 85 -31.20 25.98 -10.44
N GLY A 86 -31.65 26.28 -11.67
CA GLY A 86 -30.92 25.99 -12.92
C GLY A 86 -31.48 24.84 -13.77
N ARG A 87 -32.49 24.09 -13.32
CA ARG A 87 -33.14 23.08 -14.16
C ARG A 87 -34.06 23.74 -15.19
N ARG A 88 -33.76 23.58 -16.49
CA ARG A 88 -34.64 24.05 -17.58
C ARG A 88 -35.97 23.31 -17.49
N ARG A 89 -37.06 24.05 -17.29
CA ARG A 89 -38.43 23.54 -17.37
C ARG A 89 -38.73 23.24 -18.83
N ASN A 90 -38.62 21.98 -19.24
CA ASN A 90 -39.35 21.56 -20.43
C ASN A 90 -40.83 21.58 -20.04
N ILE A 91 -41.59 22.47 -20.67
CA ILE A 91 -43.03 22.59 -20.49
C ILE A 91 -43.60 21.21 -20.81
N ILE A 92 -44.12 20.52 -19.80
CA ILE A 92 -44.85 19.28 -20.01
C ILE A 92 -46.20 19.71 -20.54
N GLU A 93 -46.35 19.74 -21.86
CA GLU A 93 -47.65 19.92 -22.50
C GLU A 93 -48.53 18.73 -22.12
N ALA A 94 -49.51 18.97 -21.26
CA ALA A 94 -50.56 18.01 -20.99
C ALA A 94 -51.39 17.87 -22.27
N LYS A 95 -51.16 16.79 -23.02
CA LYS A 95 -52.10 16.38 -24.07
C LYS A 95 -53.39 15.92 -23.37
N PHE A 96 -54.36 16.82 -23.25
CA PHE A 96 -55.73 16.45 -22.94
C PHE A 96 -56.29 15.68 -24.14
N VAL A 97 -56.43 14.36 -23.98
CA VAL A 97 -57.26 13.55 -24.87
C VAL A 97 -58.66 13.58 -24.27
N ILE A 98 -59.54 14.36 -24.89
CA ILE A 98 -60.97 14.33 -24.59
C ILE A 98 -61.53 13.10 -25.31
N SER A 99 -62.13 12.20 -24.53
CA SER A 99 -62.87 11.03 -25.01
C SER A 99 -64.29 11.42 -25.39
#